data_AF-A0A1Y1QE51-F1
#
_entry.id   AF-A0A1Y1QE51-F1
#
_cell.length_a   1.000
_cell.length_b   1.000
_cell.length_c   1.000
_cell.angle_alpha   90.00
_cell.angle_beta   90.00
_cell.angle_gamma   90.00
#
_symmetry.space_group_name_H-M   'P 1'
#
loop_
_entity.id
_entity.type
_entity.pdbx_description
1 polymer ?
#
loop_
_entity_poly.entity_id
_entity_poly.type
_entity_poly.pdbx_seq_one_letter_code
_entity_poly.pdbx_strand_id
1 'polypeptide(L)'
;MIESMVTSLVHNIADELAGKEPHTTGTWNAICLADMGDTGAAFVALPQIPPRNVAWFKKGKWVHMAKIAFEKYFIRKMKKGSSEPFYEKSILKMMGITRI
;
A
#
# COMPACT_ATOMS: atom_id res chain seq x y z
N MET A 1 2.28 3.79 4.20
CA MET A 1 1.53 3.85 2.94
C MET A 1 0.31 4.74 3.13
N ILE A 2 -0.10 5.51 2.13
CA ILE A 2 -1.19 6.49 2.27
C ILE A 2 -2.51 5.80 2.64
N GLU A 3 -2.77 4.63 2.08
CA GLU A 3 -3.98 3.86 2.36
C GLU A 3 -4.05 3.43 3.83
N SER A 4 -2.93 3.05 4.46
CA SER A 4 -2.91 2.76 5.91
C SER A 4 -3.28 4.00 6.72
N MET A 5 -2.88 5.20 6.29
CA MET A 5 -3.23 6.46 6.97
C MET A 5 -4.72 6.75 6.87
N VAL A 6 -5.29 6.58 5.67
CA VAL A 6 -6.73 6.75 5.44
C VAL A 6 -7.52 5.73 6.26
N THR A 7 -7.11 4.46 6.29
CA THR A 7 -7.76 3.43 7.13
C THR A 7 -7.71 3.79 8.61
N SER A 8 -6.55 4.18 9.16
CA SER A 8 -6.47 4.63 10.56
C SER A 8 -7.36 5.83 10.85
N LEU A 9 -7.42 6.78 9.93
CA LEU A 9 -8.22 7.99 10.09
C LEU A 9 -9.71 7.66 10.11
N VAL A 10 -10.19 6.79 9.22
CA VAL A 10 -11.59 6.34 9.21
C VAL A 10 -11.95 5.63 10.51
N HIS A 11 -11.10 4.74 11.02
CA HIS A 11 -11.34 4.06 12.29
C HIS A 11 -11.38 5.03 13.48
N ASN A 12 -10.41 5.94 13.57
CA ASN A 12 -10.33 6.91 14.65
C ASN A 12 -11.51 7.89 14.65
N ILE A 13 -11.95 8.37 13.48
CA ILE A 13 -13.16 9.20 13.38
C ILE A 13 -14.39 8.42 13.85
N ALA A 14 -14.52 7.14 13.48
CA ALA A 14 -15.62 6.31 13.94
C ALA A 14 -15.60 6.09 15.46
N ASP A 15 -14.41 5.95 16.05
CA ASP A 15 -14.24 5.86 17.51
C ASP A 15 -14.62 7.16 18.22
N GLU A 16 -14.17 8.32 17.72
CA GLU A 16 -14.54 9.63 18.27
C GLU A 16 -16.05 9.85 18.22
N LEU A 17 -16.69 9.52 17.10
CA LEU A 17 -18.15 9.59 16.95
C LEU A 17 -18.89 8.64 17.92
N ALA A 18 -18.22 7.58 18.38
CA ALA A 18 -18.73 6.65 19.39
C ALA A 18 -18.34 7.02 20.83
N GLY A 19 -17.69 8.17 21.05
CA GLY A 19 -17.24 8.63 22.36
C GLY A 19 -16.02 7.89 22.91
N LYS A 20 -15.22 7.27 22.04
CA LYS A 20 -13.97 6.57 22.39
C LYS A 20 -12.77 7.41 21.96
N GLU A 21 -11.64 7.18 22.62
CA GLU A 21 -10.36 7.78 22.24
C GLU A 21 -9.79 7.14 20.95
N PRO A 22 -9.23 7.95 20.02
CA PRO A 22 -8.46 7.46 18.88
C PRO A 22 -7.29 6.58 19.31
N HIS A 23 -7.17 5.39 18.71
CA HIS A 23 -6.12 4.44 19.07
C HIS A 23 -5.44 3.76 17.86
N THR A 24 -6.00 3.90 16.66
CA THR A 24 -5.49 3.20 15.47
C THR A 24 -4.37 4.01 14.81
N THR A 25 -3.20 3.39 14.57
CA THR A 25 -2.02 4.07 14.00
C THR A 25 -1.51 3.43 12.71
N GLY A 26 -1.43 4.24 11.65
CA GLY A 26 -0.86 3.95 10.31
C GLY A 26 0.45 3.13 10.31
N THR A 27 0.55 2.08 9.48
CA THR A 27 1.86 1.48 9.14
C THR A 27 2.57 2.22 8.01
N TRP A 28 3.84 2.59 8.25
CA TRP A 28 4.64 3.43 7.37
C TRP A 28 5.55 2.62 6.47
N ASN A 29 4.96 2.10 5.39
CA ASN A 29 5.64 1.31 4.36
C ASN A 29 5.59 2.01 3.00
N ALA A 30 6.62 1.80 2.17
CA ALA A 30 6.69 2.32 0.82
C ALA A 30 6.95 1.21 -0.21
N ILE A 31 6.13 1.19 -1.27
CA ILE A 31 6.34 0.38 -2.48
C ILE A 31 6.32 1.37 -3.65
N CYS A 32 7.37 1.38 -4.46
CA CYS A 32 7.46 2.20 -5.65
C CYS A 32 7.73 1.32 -6.87
N LEU A 33 6.94 1.51 -7.92
CA LEU A 33 7.17 0.94 -9.24
C LEU A 33 7.49 2.09 -10.20
N ALA A 34 8.75 2.13 -10.65
CA ALA A 34 9.25 3.06 -11.66
C ALA A 34 9.24 2.37 -13.02
N ASP A 35 8.48 2.92 -13.97
CA ASP A 35 8.34 2.38 -15.33
C ASP A 35 9.24 3.16 -16.29
N MET A 36 9.92 2.44 -17.19
CA MET A 36 10.90 2.97 -18.13
C MET A 36 10.54 2.62 -19.59
N GLY A 37 9.30 2.20 -19.87
CA GLY A 37 8.83 1.85 -21.20
C GLY A 37 8.60 0.36 -21.34
N ASP A 38 9.64 -0.42 -21.61
CA ASP A 38 9.60 -1.89 -21.75
C ASP A 38 10.25 -2.64 -20.56
N THR A 39 10.71 -1.88 -19.57
CA THR A 39 11.33 -2.35 -18.33
C THR A 39 10.97 -1.43 -17.17
N GLY A 40 11.34 -1.81 -15.95
CA GLY A 40 11.15 -0.94 -14.80
C GLY A 40 11.95 -1.38 -13.58
N ALA A 41 11.81 -0.61 -12.51
CA ALA A 41 12.42 -0.86 -11.21
C ALA A 41 11.38 -0.83 -10.08
N ALA A 42 11.37 -1.87 -9.26
CA ALA A 42 10.55 -1.96 -8.06
C ALA A 42 11.42 -1.72 -6.82
N PHE A 43 10.95 -0.87 -5.92
CA PHE A 43 11.58 -0.55 -4.65
C PHE A 43 10.59 -0.78 -3.51
N VAL A 44 11.02 -1.49 -2.47
CA VAL A 44 10.24 -1.70 -1.24
C VAL A 44 11.07 -1.29 -0.04
N ALA A 45 10.49 -0.42 0.80
CA ALA A 45 11.07 0.08 2.03
C ALA A 45 10.11 -0.08 3.20
N LEU A 46 10.53 -0.87 4.19
CA LEU A 46 9.78 -1.15 5.42
C LEU A 46 10.71 -0.95 6.64
N PRO A 47 10.46 0.02 7.52
CA PRO A 47 9.61 1.20 7.31
C PRO A 47 10.14 2.15 6.22
N GLN A 48 9.32 3.13 5.84
CA GLN A 48 9.67 4.19 4.88
C GLN A 48 10.83 5.06 5.40
N ILE A 49 10.76 5.47 6.68
CA ILE A 49 11.75 6.30 7.37
C ILE A 49 12.84 5.38 7.98
N PRO A 50 14.14 5.65 7.76
CA PRO A 50 15.22 4.87 8.38
C PRO A 50 15.21 4.91 9.92
N PRO A 51 15.78 3.90 10.61
CA PRO A 51 16.42 2.68 10.07
C PRO A 51 15.40 1.68 9.51
N ARG A 52 15.75 1.00 8.40
CA ARG A 52 14.82 0.11 7.67
C ARG A 52 15.10 -1.36 7.99
N ASN A 53 14.05 -2.13 8.21
CA ASN A 53 14.11 -3.60 8.32
C ASN A 53 14.25 -4.26 6.95
N VAL A 54 13.59 -3.68 5.93
CA VAL A 54 13.61 -4.17 4.55
C VAL A 54 13.87 -2.99 3.62
N ALA A 55 14.90 -3.13 2.79
CA ALA A 55 15.18 -2.23 1.68
C ALA A 55 15.67 -3.07 0.50
N TRP A 56 14.77 -3.39 -0.43
CA TRP A 56 15.14 -4.14 -1.63
C TRP A 56 14.76 -3.41 -2.91
N PHE A 57 15.59 -3.60 -3.92
CA PHE A 57 15.45 -3.02 -5.24
C PHE A 57 15.58 -4.14 -6.28
N LYS A 58 14.64 -4.26 -7.21
CA LYS A 58 14.75 -5.15 -8.37
C LYS A 58 14.38 -4.44 -9.65
N LYS A 59 15.22 -4.61 -10.67
CA LYS A 59 14.94 -4.18 -12.04
C LYS A 59 14.43 -5.37 -12.86
N GLY A 60 13.48 -5.14 -13.77
CA GLY A 60 13.06 -6.15 -14.73
C GLY A 60 11.84 -5.75 -15.55
N LYS A 61 11.63 -6.45 -16.68
CA LYS A 61 10.48 -6.24 -17.57
C LYS A 61 9.13 -6.48 -16.89
N TRP A 62 9.09 -7.36 -15.90
CA TRP A 62 7.88 -7.62 -15.10
C TRP A 62 7.37 -6.38 -14.36
N VAL A 63 8.24 -5.40 -14.05
CA VAL A 63 7.85 -4.18 -13.35
C VAL A 63 6.94 -3.30 -14.21
N HIS A 64 7.23 -3.20 -15.50
CA HIS A 64 6.37 -2.48 -16.46
C HIS A 64 4.95 -3.07 -16.46
N MET A 65 4.86 -4.40 -16.60
CA MET A 65 3.57 -5.10 -16.56
C MET A 65 2.85 -4.94 -15.22
N ALA A 66 3.59 -4.99 -14.10
CA ALA A 66 3.03 -4.75 -12.77
C ALA A 66 2.48 -3.33 -12.60
N LYS A 67 3.15 -2.31 -13.17
CA LYS A 67 2.68 -0.92 -13.15
C LYS A 67 1.35 -0.76 -13.90
N ILE A 68 1.26 -1.29 -15.12
CA ILE A 68 0.02 -1.27 -15.92
C ILE A 68 -1.12 -2.00 -15.20
N ALA A 69 -0.82 -3.18 -14.61
CA ALA A 69 -1.82 -3.94 -13.89
C ALA A 69 -2.34 -3.18 -12.66
N PHE A 70 -1.45 -2.54 -11.90
CA PHE A 70 -1.81 -1.72 -10.74
C PHE A 70 -2.65 -0.50 -11.13
N GLU A 71 -2.31 0.19 -12.23
CA GLU A 71 -3.09 1.32 -12.73
C GLU A 71 -4.54 0.93 -13.05
N LYS A 72 -4.72 -0.12 -13.86
CA LYS A 72 -6.07 -0.62 -14.22
C LYS A 72 -6.84 -1.09 -12.99
N TYR A 73 -6.16 -1.75 -12.06
CA TYR A 73 -6.74 -2.18 -10.80
C TYR A 73 -7.23 -0.99 -9.97
N PHE A 74 -6.36 0.01 -9.73
CA PHE A 74 -6.67 1.15 -8.87
C PHE A 74 -7.80 2.00 -9.44
N ILE A 75 -7.80 2.27 -10.75
CA ILE A 75 -8.90 3.01 -11.41
C ILE A 75 -10.22 2.25 -11.29
N ARG A 76 -10.22 0.93 -11.54
CA ARG A 76 -11.44 0.11 -11.41
C ARG A 76 -11.96 0.09 -9.97
N LYS A 77 -11.05 0.04 -8.99
CA LYS A 77 -11.37 0.10 -7.56
C LYS A 77 -12.09 1.40 -7.21
N MET A 78 -11.58 2.54 -7.67
CA MET A 78 -12.21 3.85 -7.49
C MET A 78 -13.60 3.91 -8.13
N LYS A 79 -13.76 3.40 -9.36
CA LYS A 79 -15.06 3.36 -10.05
C LYS A 79 -16.09 2.44 -9.37
N LYS A 80 -15.65 1.35 -8.74
CA LYS A 80 -16.54 0.38 -8.06
C LYS A 80 -16.90 0.80 -6.63
N GLY A 81 -16.15 1.75 -6.03
CA GLY A 81 -16.37 2.18 -4.64
C GLY A 81 -15.98 1.13 -3.60
N SER A 82 -15.06 0.21 -3.91
CA SER A 82 -14.58 -0.81 -2.97
C SER A 82 -13.29 -0.36 -2.31
N SER A 83 -13.28 -0.25 -0.98
CA SER A 83 -12.10 0.24 -0.22
C SER A 83 -10.97 -0.79 -0.13
N GLU A 84 -11.25 -2.07 0.10
CA GLU A 84 -10.21 -3.11 0.22
C GLU A 84 -10.72 -4.50 -0.19
N PRO A 85 -10.32 -4.99 -1.37
CA PRO A 85 -10.52 -6.39 -1.70
C PRO A 85 -9.61 -7.29 -0.87
N PHE A 86 -10.12 -8.45 -0.43
CA PHE A 86 -9.38 -9.44 0.36
C PHE A 86 -7.99 -9.77 -0.20
N TYR A 87 -7.86 -9.89 -1.52
CA TYR A 87 -6.60 -10.21 -2.19
C TYR A 87 -5.50 -9.15 -2.02
N GLU A 88 -5.86 -7.86 -1.87
CA GLU A 88 -4.86 -6.79 -1.66
C GLU A 88 -4.16 -6.99 -0.31
N LYS A 89 -4.94 -7.31 0.74
CA LYS A 89 -4.40 -7.63 2.08
C LYS A 89 -3.53 -8.88 2.05
N SER A 90 -3.97 -9.94 1.36
CA SER A 90 -3.21 -11.20 1.28
C SER A 90 -1.87 -11.03 0.57
N ILE A 91 -1.84 -10.31 -0.56
CA ILE A 91 -0.60 -10.06 -1.33
C ILE A 91 0.37 -9.21 -0.51
N LEU A 92 -0.10 -8.13 0.11
CA LEU A 92 0.75 -7.28 0.94
C LEU A 92 1.32 -8.04 2.15
N LYS A 93 0.49 -8.87 2.81
CA LYS A 93 0.94 -9.71 3.93
C LYS A 93 2.02 -10.71 3.49
N MET A 94 1.87 -11.31 2.31
CA MET A 94 2.89 -12.21 1.73
C MET A 94 4.21 -11.47 1.44
N MET A 95 4.15 -10.17 1.15
CA MET A 95 5.34 -9.31 0.98
C MET A 95 5.92 -8.79 2.31
N GLY A 96 5.41 -9.25 3.46
CA GLY A 96 5.84 -8.78 4.79
C GLY A 96 5.26 -7.41 5.17
N ILE A 97 4.26 -6.93 4.43
CA ILE A 97 3.64 -5.62 4.61
C ILE A 97 2.31 -5.81 5.32
N THR A 98 2.33 -5.66 6.65
CA THR A 98 1.11 -5.65 7.43
C THR A 98 0.47 -4.27 7.34
N ARG A 99 -0.71 -4.20 6.73
CA ARG A 99 -1.61 -3.05 6.89
C ARG A 99 -2.44 -3.23 8.15
N ILE A 100 -2.68 -2.11 8.82
CA ILE A 100 -3.58 -1.98 9.97
C ILE A 100 -5.03 -1.92 9.51
#